data_AF-A0A2E5PH31-F1
#
_entry.id   AF-A0A2E5PH31-F1
#
_cell.length_a   1.000
_cell.length_b   1.000
_cell.length_c   1.000
_cell.angle_alpha   90.00
_cell.angle_beta   90.00
_cell.angle_gamma   90.00
#
_symmetry.space_group_name_H-M   'P 1'
#
loop_
_entity.id
_entity.type
_entity.pdbx_description
1 polymer ?
#
loop_
_entity_poly.entity_id
_entity_poly.type
_entity_poly.pdbx_seq_one_letter_code
_entity_poly.pdbx_strand_id
1 'polypeptide(L)'
;MDHIAFALIDFSLNKNKIRTLIEKIPMSLARTFHRTPTIDALRAQVATIEQNAVGGRKIISLGLSALDAALPEGGLVLGGVHEATGSAAGCFVGMVATQLEGPVLWCVDVDARTKLFGPGLVSFGLHPVRVIVAHCRGRTDLLWAMEEGLRTSALTAVIGEPLGIVDLIASRRLQLAAEAGETLGIVLNVEKEVRFAPSALESRWRIDSEPAVDLVCPRWRVVLERCRGGVHEPYWIVERDETKGHFAVVTAFGD
;
A
#
# COMPACT_ATOMS: atom_id res chain seq x y z
N MET A 1 28.82 0.16 -5.08
CA MET A 1 28.53 0.58 -3.69
C MET A 1 27.68 1.84 -3.84
N ASP A 2 26.42 1.66 -4.23
CA ASP A 2 25.53 2.77 -4.53
C ASP A 2 24.64 2.98 -3.31
N HIS A 3 24.85 4.08 -2.60
CA HIS A 3 24.05 4.46 -1.46
C HIS A 3 22.64 4.82 -1.94
N ILE A 4 21.71 3.87 -1.83
CA ILE A 4 20.28 4.13 -1.94
C ILE A 4 19.90 5.08 -0.80
N ALA A 5 19.74 6.37 -1.11
CA ALA A 5 19.39 7.38 -0.12
C ALA A 5 17.87 7.38 0.10
N PHE A 6 17.45 6.95 1.29
CA PHE A 6 16.11 7.19 1.82
C PHE A 6 16.11 8.52 2.58
N ALA A 7 14.99 9.26 2.53
CA ALA A 7 14.76 10.32 3.50
C ALA A 7 14.42 9.66 4.85
N LEU A 8 15.45 9.48 5.69
CA LEU A 8 15.29 8.88 7.01
C LEU A 8 14.75 9.93 7.98
N ILE A 9 13.57 9.67 8.54
CA ILE A 9 13.04 10.40 9.70
C ILE A 9 13.17 9.51 10.92
N ASP A 10 14.08 9.88 11.80
CA ASP A 10 14.22 9.25 13.11
C ASP A 10 13.16 9.83 14.08
N PHE A 11 12.22 9.00 14.56
CA PHE A 11 11.20 9.42 15.53
C PHE A 11 11.74 9.55 16.97
N SER A 12 13.07 9.55 17.18
CA SER A 12 13.65 10.19 18.36
C SER A 12 13.26 11.69 18.49
N LEU A 13 12.70 12.30 17.44
CA LEU A 13 12.26 13.70 17.42
C LEU A 13 10.82 13.85 17.92
N ASN A 14 10.65 14.70 18.95
CA ASN A 14 9.40 15.14 19.57
C ASN A 14 8.23 15.34 18.56
N LYS A 15 7.01 14.92 18.94
CA LYS A 15 5.74 15.01 18.17
C LYS A 15 5.56 16.31 17.37
N ASN A 16 6.00 17.46 17.91
CA ASN A 16 5.92 18.75 17.23
C ASN A 16 6.85 18.87 16.00
N LYS A 17 8.05 18.26 16.02
CA LYS A 17 8.98 18.27 14.89
C LYS A 17 8.48 17.42 13.72
N ILE A 18 7.73 16.35 13.98
CA ILE A 18 7.18 15.46 12.95
C ILE A 18 6.09 16.17 12.16
N ARG A 19 5.17 16.85 12.86
CA ARG A 19 4.18 17.72 12.23
C ARG A 19 4.85 18.76 11.34
N THR A 20 5.89 19.42 11.86
CA THR A 20 6.68 20.40 11.10
C THR A 20 7.45 19.78 9.92
N LEU A 21 7.92 18.53 10.00
CA LEU A 21 8.59 17.84 8.89
C LEU A 21 7.61 17.46 7.79
N ILE A 22 6.43 16.93 8.15
CA ILE A 22 5.34 16.63 7.23
C ILE A 22 4.86 17.91 6.52
N GLU A 23 4.67 19.00 7.27
CA GLU A 23 4.32 20.32 6.73
C GLU A 23 5.43 20.93 5.85
N LYS A 24 6.69 20.51 6.05
CA LYS A 24 7.85 20.98 5.28
C LYS A 24 8.27 20.06 4.14
N ILE A 25 7.56 18.95 3.88
CA ILE A 25 7.78 18.15 2.66
C ILE A 25 7.58 19.10 1.48
N PRO A 26 8.64 19.47 0.73
CA PRO A 26 8.50 20.51 -0.27
C PRO A 26 7.58 20.02 -1.37
N MET A 27 6.55 20.81 -1.67
CA MET A 27 5.55 20.54 -2.71
C MET A 27 6.19 20.32 -4.11
N SER A 28 7.47 20.66 -4.27
CA SER A 28 8.27 20.36 -5.47
C SER A 28 8.62 18.87 -5.63
N LEU A 29 8.76 18.09 -4.55
CA LEU A 29 8.94 16.64 -4.64
C LEU A 29 7.71 15.97 -5.27
N ALA A 30 6.50 16.49 -5.04
CA ALA A 30 5.26 15.97 -5.64
C ALA A 30 5.14 16.26 -7.15
N ARG A 31 5.78 17.33 -7.67
CA ARG A 31 5.70 17.74 -9.08
C ARG A 31 6.73 17.09 -10.01
N THR A 32 7.75 16.45 -9.48
CA THR A 32 8.93 16.04 -10.27
C THR A 32 8.84 14.61 -10.83
N PHE A 33 7.88 13.80 -10.37
CA PHE A 33 7.79 12.38 -10.73
C PHE A 33 6.54 12.11 -11.58
N HIS A 34 6.59 12.44 -12.86
CA HIS A 34 5.63 11.93 -13.85
C HIS A 34 6.29 10.83 -14.66
N ARG A 35 5.71 9.62 -14.60
CA ARG A 35 6.02 8.56 -15.54
C ARG A 35 5.33 8.87 -16.86
N THR A 36 5.91 8.44 -17.98
CA THR A 36 5.16 8.36 -19.24
C THR A 36 4.36 7.05 -19.20
N PRO A 37 3.04 7.09 -19.02
CA PRO A 37 2.24 5.87 -18.93
C PRO A 37 2.20 5.14 -20.28
N THR A 38 2.11 3.81 -20.26
CA THR A 38 1.83 3.00 -21.44
C THR A 38 0.39 3.23 -21.92
N ILE A 39 0.13 3.00 -23.21
CA ILE A 39 -1.21 3.19 -23.80
C ILE A 39 -2.28 2.38 -23.08
N ASP A 40 -1.97 1.16 -22.62
CA ASP A 40 -2.93 0.32 -21.90
C ASP A 40 -3.21 0.84 -20.48
N ALA A 41 -2.22 1.40 -19.80
CA ALA A 41 -2.39 2.06 -18.51
C ALA A 41 -3.22 3.36 -18.65
N LEU A 42 -3.01 4.13 -19.72
CA LEU A 42 -3.83 5.29 -20.05
C LEU A 42 -5.29 4.91 -20.33
N ARG A 43 -5.51 3.81 -21.06
CA ARG A 43 -6.86 3.31 -21.36
C ARG A 43 -7.58 2.83 -20.10
N ALA A 44 -6.88 2.12 -19.20
CA ALA A 44 -7.43 1.74 -17.91
C ALA A 44 -7.77 2.96 -17.05
N GLN A 45 -6.89 3.96 -16.98
CA GLN A 45 -7.14 5.22 -16.25
C GLN A 45 -8.34 5.99 -16.81
N VAL A 46 -8.46 6.11 -18.13
CA VAL A 46 -9.61 6.80 -18.76
C VAL A 46 -10.91 6.05 -18.46
N ALA A 47 -10.93 4.72 -18.57
CA ALA A 47 -12.12 3.93 -18.25
C ALA A 47 -12.54 4.11 -16.77
N THR A 48 -11.58 4.17 -15.85
CA THR A 48 -11.85 4.44 -14.42
C THR A 48 -12.36 5.86 -14.16
N ILE A 49 -11.85 6.87 -14.86
CA ILE A 49 -12.31 8.26 -14.73
C ILE A 49 -13.72 8.42 -15.30
N GLU A 50 -14.01 7.79 -16.44
CA GLU A 50 -15.33 7.81 -17.08
C GLU A 50 -16.40 7.12 -16.21
N GLN A 51 -16.01 6.09 -15.44
CA GLN A 51 -16.92 5.41 -14.50
C GLN A 51 -17.16 6.19 -13.18
N ASN A 52 -16.22 7.03 -12.74
CA ASN A 52 -16.24 7.71 -11.43
C ASN A 52 -16.81 9.15 -11.44
N ALA A 53 -17.30 9.63 -12.58
CA ALA A 53 -17.64 11.05 -12.77
C ALA A 53 -18.90 11.56 -12.03
N VAL A 54 -19.48 10.83 -11.07
CA VAL A 54 -20.60 11.29 -10.25
C VAL A 54 -20.37 10.93 -8.77
N GLY A 55 -19.72 11.83 -8.01
CA GLY A 55 -19.68 11.79 -6.54
C GLY A 55 -18.96 10.61 -5.87
N GLY A 56 -18.21 9.81 -6.63
CA GLY A 56 -17.47 8.65 -6.13
C GLY A 56 -16.24 9.03 -5.28
N ARG A 57 -15.85 8.13 -4.37
CA ARG A 57 -14.55 8.21 -3.68
C ARG A 57 -13.44 8.09 -4.73
N LYS A 58 -12.35 8.86 -4.60
CA LYS A 58 -11.21 8.71 -5.50
C LYS A 58 -10.59 7.33 -5.29
N ILE A 59 -10.11 6.69 -6.35
CA ILE A 59 -9.50 5.35 -6.27
C ILE A 59 -8.12 5.29 -6.93
N ILE A 60 -7.36 4.27 -6.57
CA ILE A 60 -6.14 3.84 -7.24
C ILE A 60 -6.30 2.38 -7.69
N SER A 61 -6.00 2.10 -8.95
CA SER A 61 -6.00 0.75 -9.49
C SER A 61 -4.86 -0.08 -8.87
N LEU A 62 -5.02 -1.40 -8.82
CA LEU A 62 -3.96 -2.36 -8.51
C LEU A 62 -3.10 -2.70 -9.76
N GLY A 63 -3.47 -2.19 -10.93
CA GLY A 63 -2.88 -2.53 -12.22
C GLY A 63 -3.36 -3.88 -12.77
N LEU A 64 -4.34 -4.52 -12.11
CA LEU A 64 -4.86 -5.84 -12.42
C LEU A 64 -6.39 -5.77 -12.47
N SER A 65 -6.96 -5.71 -13.67
CA SER A 65 -8.40 -5.51 -13.87
C SER A 65 -9.28 -6.53 -13.13
N ALA A 66 -8.83 -7.78 -12.99
CA ALA A 66 -9.58 -8.81 -12.27
C ALA A 66 -9.63 -8.56 -10.75
N LEU A 67 -8.58 -7.96 -10.15
CA LEU A 67 -8.58 -7.59 -8.74
C LEU A 67 -9.37 -6.29 -8.53
N ASP A 68 -9.21 -5.33 -9.45
CA ASP A 68 -9.93 -4.05 -9.40
C ASP A 68 -11.44 -4.26 -9.50
N ALA A 69 -11.90 -5.14 -10.40
CA ALA A 69 -13.32 -5.45 -10.56
C ALA A 69 -13.96 -6.15 -9.35
N ALA A 70 -13.16 -6.76 -8.47
CA ALA A 70 -13.67 -7.37 -7.23
C ALA A 70 -13.90 -6.36 -6.11
N LEU A 71 -13.38 -5.13 -6.25
CA LEU A 71 -13.62 -4.03 -5.33
C LEU A 71 -14.88 -3.26 -5.79
N PRO A 72 -15.78 -2.86 -4.87
CA PRO A 72 -17.03 -2.19 -5.25
C PRO A 72 -16.83 -0.92 -6.08
N GLU A 73 -15.70 -0.22 -5.86
CA GLU A 73 -15.34 1.04 -6.51
C GLU A 73 -14.40 0.85 -7.70
N GLY A 74 -14.03 -0.38 -8.05
CA GLY A 74 -13.13 -0.65 -9.17
C GLY A 74 -11.64 -0.37 -8.88
N GLY A 75 -11.25 -0.34 -7.60
CA GLY A 75 -9.90 -0.01 -7.15
C GLY A 75 -9.83 0.24 -5.65
N LEU A 76 -8.63 0.47 -5.12
CA LEU A 76 -8.45 0.83 -3.72
C LEU A 76 -8.87 2.29 -3.52
N VAL A 77 -9.77 2.54 -2.58
CA VAL A 77 -10.24 3.89 -2.27
C VAL A 77 -9.13 4.72 -1.62
N LEU A 78 -8.86 5.89 -2.19
CA LEU A 78 -8.10 6.95 -1.55
C LEU A 78 -8.89 7.46 -0.34
N GLY A 79 -8.20 7.64 0.78
CA GLY A 79 -8.83 7.84 2.09
C GLY A 79 -9.36 6.55 2.74
N GLY A 80 -9.09 5.38 2.15
CA GLY A 80 -9.27 4.09 2.79
C GLY A 80 -7.97 3.53 3.36
N VAL A 81 -8.11 2.69 4.38
CA VAL A 81 -6.99 1.88 4.90
C VAL A 81 -7.23 0.42 4.57
N HIS A 82 -6.25 -0.20 3.91
CA HIS A 82 -6.30 -1.59 3.45
C HIS A 82 -5.26 -2.41 4.20
N GLU A 83 -5.56 -3.68 4.46
CA GLU A 83 -4.65 -4.60 5.12
C GLU A 83 -4.16 -5.65 4.15
N ALA A 84 -2.86 -5.92 4.16
CA ALA A 84 -2.24 -7.01 3.42
C ALA A 84 -1.51 -7.93 4.39
N THR A 85 -1.89 -9.20 4.38
CA THR A 85 -1.35 -10.24 5.26
C THR A 85 -0.65 -11.34 4.48
N GLY A 86 0.06 -12.23 5.19
CA GLY A 86 0.63 -13.44 4.61
C GLY A 86 2.10 -13.32 4.26
N SER A 87 2.67 -14.45 3.84
CA SER A 87 4.11 -14.64 3.64
C SER A 87 4.72 -13.72 2.58
N ALA A 88 3.90 -13.19 1.69
CA ALA A 88 4.30 -12.31 0.60
C ALA A 88 3.53 -10.98 0.58
N ALA A 89 3.02 -10.53 1.74
CA ALA A 89 2.29 -9.26 1.88
C ALA A 89 3.01 -8.05 1.27
N GLY A 90 4.35 -8.01 1.30
CA GLY A 90 5.13 -6.95 0.65
C GLY A 90 4.90 -6.83 -0.86
N CYS A 91 4.50 -7.90 -1.54
CA CYS A 91 4.17 -7.87 -2.97
C CYS A 91 2.90 -7.07 -3.24
N PHE A 92 1.97 -6.99 -2.28
CA PHE A 92 0.79 -6.12 -2.37
C PHE A 92 1.20 -4.65 -2.44
N VAL A 93 2.13 -4.22 -1.60
CA VAL A 93 2.73 -2.88 -1.72
C VAL A 93 3.40 -2.72 -3.06
N GLY A 94 4.11 -3.74 -3.53
CA GLY A 94 4.75 -3.71 -4.84
C GLY A 94 3.75 -3.41 -5.96
N MET A 95 2.61 -4.10 -5.99
CA MET A 95 1.52 -3.85 -6.95
C MET A 95 1.02 -2.40 -6.86
N VAL A 96 0.64 -1.95 -5.67
CA VAL A 96 0.12 -0.60 -5.44
C VAL A 96 1.15 0.48 -5.77
N ALA A 97 2.41 0.27 -5.41
CA ALA A 97 3.47 1.27 -5.56
C ALA A 97 3.80 1.58 -7.03
N THR A 98 3.52 0.66 -7.96
CA THR A 98 3.63 0.94 -9.40
C THR A 98 2.66 2.01 -9.87
N GLN A 99 1.58 2.24 -9.13
CA GLN A 99 0.48 3.16 -9.44
C GLN A 99 0.60 4.49 -8.67
N LEU A 100 1.48 4.56 -7.67
CA LEU A 100 1.71 5.77 -6.87
C LEU A 100 2.72 6.71 -7.56
N GLU A 101 2.38 7.99 -7.63
CA GLU A 101 3.23 9.02 -8.26
C GLU A 101 3.88 9.99 -7.25
N GLY A 102 3.54 9.92 -5.97
CA GLY A 102 3.99 10.87 -4.95
C GLY A 102 4.79 10.25 -3.79
N PRO A 103 5.04 11.04 -2.73
CA PRO A 103 5.78 10.58 -1.57
C PRO A 103 4.96 9.60 -0.73
N VAL A 104 5.64 8.58 -0.22
CA VAL A 104 5.10 7.52 0.62
C VAL A 104 5.78 7.57 1.97
N LEU A 105 5.00 7.60 3.04
CA LEU A 105 5.50 7.42 4.40
C LEU A 105 5.48 5.93 4.74
N TRP A 106 6.62 5.40 5.17
CA TRP A 106 6.75 4.02 5.61
C TRP A 106 7.13 3.96 7.08
N CYS A 107 6.18 3.58 7.93
CA CYS A 107 6.35 3.45 9.37
C CYS A 107 6.82 2.03 9.72
N VAL A 108 8.05 1.93 10.22
CA VAL A 108 8.67 0.67 10.66
C VAL A 108 9.01 0.73 12.14
N ASP A 109 8.92 -0.40 12.83
CA ASP A 109 9.46 -0.51 14.17
C ASP A 109 11.00 -0.51 14.13
N VAL A 110 11.65 0.18 15.06
CA VAL A 110 13.13 0.18 15.20
C VAL A 110 13.68 -1.22 15.46
N ASP A 111 12.91 -2.06 16.13
CA ASP A 111 13.27 -3.42 16.50
C ASP A 111 12.72 -4.47 15.52
N ALA A 112 12.19 -4.03 14.37
CA ALA A 112 11.68 -4.93 13.34
C ALA A 112 12.78 -5.90 12.87
N ARG A 113 12.48 -7.20 12.91
CA ARG A 113 13.41 -8.27 12.50
C ARG A 113 13.76 -8.21 11.02
N THR A 114 12.82 -7.75 10.20
CA THR A 114 12.98 -7.52 8.77
C THR A 114 13.13 -6.03 8.54
N LYS A 115 14.25 -5.63 7.94
CA LYS A 115 14.45 -4.24 7.52
C LYS A 115 13.87 -4.03 6.13
N LEU A 116 13.34 -2.83 5.90
CA LEU A 116 12.92 -2.39 4.58
C LEU A 116 14.08 -2.56 3.58
N PHE A 117 13.87 -3.38 2.56
CA PHE A 117 14.91 -3.70 1.58
C PHE A 117 14.77 -2.81 0.34
N GLY A 118 15.59 -1.76 0.28
CA GLY A 118 15.51 -0.74 -0.78
C GLY A 118 15.64 -1.26 -2.22
N PRO A 119 16.55 -2.20 -2.54
CA PRO A 119 16.59 -2.80 -3.88
C PRO A 119 15.28 -3.53 -4.24
N GLY A 120 14.62 -4.16 -3.26
CA GLY A 120 13.30 -4.75 -3.44
C GLY A 120 12.26 -3.70 -3.82
N LEU A 121 12.22 -2.57 -3.11
CA LEU A 121 11.31 -1.46 -3.44
C LEU A 121 11.55 -0.90 -4.85
N VAL A 122 12.81 -0.71 -5.23
CA VAL A 122 13.18 -0.28 -6.60
C VAL A 122 12.69 -1.28 -7.63
N SER A 123 12.86 -2.58 -7.37
CA SER A 123 12.39 -3.63 -8.28
C SER A 123 10.87 -3.58 -8.49
N PHE A 124 10.11 -3.17 -7.47
CA PHE A 124 8.66 -2.94 -7.57
C PHE A 124 8.27 -1.53 -8.05
N GLY A 125 9.23 -0.73 -8.54
CA GLY A 125 8.97 0.61 -9.07
C GLY A 125 8.85 1.72 -8.03
N LEU A 126 9.03 1.43 -6.74
CA LEU A 126 9.03 2.44 -5.69
C LEU A 126 10.43 3.02 -5.50
N HIS A 127 10.70 4.15 -6.18
CA HIS A 127 12.00 4.80 -6.09
C HIS A 127 12.26 5.31 -4.65
N PRO A 128 13.42 5.01 -4.04
CA PRO A 128 13.78 5.36 -2.66
C PRO A 128 13.64 6.84 -2.29
N VAL A 129 13.88 7.73 -3.26
CA VAL A 129 13.69 9.19 -3.10
C VAL A 129 12.24 9.58 -2.75
N ARG A 130 11.26 8.73 -3.09
CA ARG A 130 9.84 8.92 -2.80
C ARG A 130 9.44 8.33 -1.46
N VAL A 131 10.34 7.59 -0.80
CA VAL A 131 10.04 6.88 0.44
C VAL A 131 10.66 7.64 1.61
N ILE A 132 9.78 8.07 2.51
CA ILE A 132 10.13 8.65 3.80
C ILE A 132 9.99 7.54 4.83
N VAL A 133 11.09 7.14 5.46
CA VAL A 133 11.05 6.06 6.46
C VAL A 133 10.94 6.65 7.85
N ALA A 134 9.90 6.25 8.58
CA ALA A 134 9.62 6.60 9.96
C ALA A 134 10.02 5.45 10.88
N HIS A 135 11.08 5.63 11.67
CA HIS A 135 11.55 4.62 12.62
C HIS A 135 10.89 4.80 14.00
N CYS A 136 9.88 3.98 14.29
CA CYS A 136 9.04 4.08 15.49
C CYS A 136 9.53 3.18 16.63
N ARG A 137 9.42 3.64 17.88
CA ARG A 137 9.96 2.94 19.08
C ARG A 137 9.05 1.83 19.62
N GLY A 138 8.10 1.38 18.82
CA GLY A 138 7.04 0.50 19.24
C GLY A 138 5.72 0.78 18.54
N ARG A 139 4.79 -0.16 18.72
CA ARG A 139 3.46 -0.15 18.10
C ARG A 139 2.67 1.15 18.31
N THR A 140 2.69 1.72 19.50
CA THR A 140 1.94 2.97 19.80
C THR A 140 2.44 4.14 18.96
N ASP A 141 3.75 4.30 18.86
CA ASP A 141 4.37 5.37 18.06
C ASP A 141 4.16 5.13 16.57
N LEU A 142 4.19 3.87 16.13
CA LEU A 142 3.93 3.49 14.74
C LEU A 142 2.50 3.84 14.32
N LEU A 143 1.50 3.41 15.10
CA LEU A 143 0.10 3.72 14.82
C LEU A 143 -0.16 5.23 14.86
N TRP A 144 0.45 5.95 15.81
CA TRP A 144 0.35 7.40 15.87
C TRP A 144 0.98 8.08 14.64
N ALA A 145 2.16 7.63 14.20
CA ALA A 145 2.82 8.15 13.01
C ALA A 145 1.97 7.91 11.75
N MET A 146 1.35 6.72 11.65
CA MET A 146 0.42 6.43 10.57
C MET A 146 -0.78 7.37 10.58
N GLU A 147 -1.41 7.60 11.74
CA GLU A 147 -2.55 8.52 11.85
C GLU A 147 -2.20 9.95 11.41
N GLU A 148 -1.02 10.47 11.77
CA GLU A 148 -0.60 11.80 11.34
C GLU A 148 -0.27 11.86 9.84
N GLY A 149 0.37 10.82 9.30
CA GLY A 149 0.62 10.71 7.86
C GLY A 149 -0.67 10.60 7.05
N LEU A 150 -1.66 9.86 7.55
CA LEU A 150 -2.92 9.65 6.85
C LEU A 150 -3.77 10.92 6.81
N ARG A 151 -3.64 11.80 7.81
CA ARG A 151 -4.38 13.07 7.88
C ARG A 151 -3.84 14.15 6.94
N THR A 152 -2.70 13.94 6.29
CA THR A 152 -2.12 14.89 5.33
C THR A 152 -2.34 14.42 3.90
N SER A 153 -2.77 15.33 3.03
CA SER A 153 -2.90 15.11 1.59
C SER A 153 -1.58 15.29 0.83
N ALA A 154 -0.48 15.63 1.54
CA ALA A 154 0.85 15.75 0.93
C ALA A 154 1.48 14.40 0.59
N LEU A 155 0.97 13.30 1.16
CA LEU A 155 1.43 11.93 0.94
C LEU A 155 0.44 11.21 0.03
N THR A 156 0.94 10.37 -0.88
CA THR A 156 0.07 9.52 -1.70
C THR A 156 -0.27 8.20 -1.02
N ALA A 157 0.58 7.73 -0.12
CA ALA A 157 0.29 6.57 0.70
C ALA A 157 1.04 6.59 2.03
N VAL A 158 0.47 5.92 3.02
CA VAL A 158 1.10 5.61 4.31
C VAL A 158 1.08 4.10 4.50
N ILE A 159 2.26 3.53 4.69
CA ILE A 159 2.46 2.09 4.89
C ILE A 159 2.96 1.90 6.31
N GLY A 160 2.41 0.94 7.04
CA GLY A 160 2.90 0.59 8.36
C GLY A 160 2.97 -0.91 8.59
N GLU A 161 3.95 -1.33 9.36
CA GLU A 161 4.19 -2.73 9.76
C GLU A 161 3.97 -2.92 11.27
N PRO A 162 2.75 -2.71 11.81
CA PRO A 162 2.51 -2.90 13.24
C PRO A 162 2.66 -4.38 13.61
N LEU A 163 3.40 -4.66 14.67
CA LEU A 163 3.47 -6.00 15.26
C LEU A 163 2.11 -6.39 15.85
N GLY A 164 1.55 -7.52 15.41
CA GLY A 164 0.27 -8.05 15.87
C GLY A 164 -0.98 -7.35 15.31
N ILE A 165 -2.15 -7.85 15.69
CA ILE A 165 -3.46 -7.46 15.13
C ILE A 165 -3.78 -5.99 15.40
N VAL A 166 -4.14 -5.21 14.37
CA VAL A 166 -4.75 -3.88 14.51
C VAL A 166 -6.21 -4.03 14.95
N ASP A 167 -6.50 -3.65 16.20
CA ASP A 167 -7.85 -3.78 16.77
C ASP A 167 -8.86 -2.79 16.16
N LEU A 168 -10.13 -2.93 16.56
CA LEU A 168 -11.22 -2.10 16.04
C LEU A 168 -11.06 -0.61 16.35
N ILE A 169 -10.47 -0.26 17.50
CA ILE A 169 -10.31 1.14 17.91
C ILE A 169 -9.21 1.79 17.09
N ALA A 170 -8.05 1.13 16.98
CA ALA A 170 -6.92 1.58 16.17
C ALA A 170 -7.29 1.65 14.68
N SER A 171 -7.92 0.61 14.13
CA SER A 171 -8.37 0.62 12.73
C SER A 171 -9.38 1.73 12.44
N ARG A 172 -10.30 2.04 13.37
CA ARG A 172 -11.23 3.15 13.20
C ARG A 172 -10.54 4.51 13.19
N ARG A 173 -9.54 4.71 14.05
CA ARG A 173 -8.74 5.95 14.08
C ARG A 173 -7.95 6.14 12.79
N LEU A 174 -7.31 5.08 12.31
CA LEU A 174 -6.60 5.08 11.03
C LEU A 174 -7.55 5.40 9.86
N GLN A 175 -8.72 4.76 9.83
CA GLN A 175 -9.73 4.98 8.80
C GLN A 175 -10.22 6.45 8.77
N LEU A 176 -10.54 7.02 9.94
CA LEU A 176 -10.93 8.44 10.04
C LEU A 176 -9.80 9.39 9.63
N ALA A 177 -8.55 9.05 9.94
CA ALA A 177 -7.40 9.85 9.53
C ALA A 177 -7.22 9.80 8.00
N ALA A 178 -7.35 8.62 7.39
CA ALA A 178 -7.26 8.44 5.95
C ALA A 178 -8.35 9.23 5.23
N GLU A 179 -9.60 9.14 5.70
CA GLU A 179 -10.73 9.90 5.15
C GLU A 179 -10.48 11.41 5.22
N ALA A 180 -9.90 11.91 6.31
CA ALA A 180 -9.61 13.33 6.48
C ALA A 180 -8.49 13.85 5.57
N GLY A 181 -7.50 13.02 5.22
CA GLY A 181 -6.40 13.39 4.32
C GLY A 181 -6.60 12.99 2.86
N GLU A 182 -7.64 12.19 2.56
CA GLU A 182 -7.81 11.49 1.28
C GLU A 182 -6.59 10.64 0.88
N THR A 183 -5.88 10.09 1.88
CA THR A 183 -4.60 9.39 1.69
C THR A 183 -4.78 7.89 1.82
N LEU A 184 -4.13 7.12 0.93
CA LEU A 184 -4.17 5.66 0.96
C LEU A 184 -3.40 5.12 2.18
N GLY A 185 -4.04 4.29 2.99
CA GLY A 185 -3.39 3.56 4.06
C GLY A 185 -3.16 2.09 3.72
N ILE A 186 -1.99 1.55 4.05
CA ILE A 186 -1.69 0.12 3.97
C ILE A 186 -1.12 -0.35 5.31
N VAL A 187 -1.78 -1.34 5.91
CA VAL A 187 -1.27 -2.08 7.06
C VAL A 187 -0.70 -3.40 6.56
N LEU A 188 0.58 -3.64 6.80
CA LEU A 188 1.25 -4.90 6.48
C LEU A 188 1.36 -5.76 7.71
N ASN A 189 0.96 -7.02 7.56
CA ASN A 189 1.17 -8.04 8.57
C ASN A 189 1.75 -9.32 7.92
N VAL A 190 3.05 -9.50 8.05
CA VAL A 190 3.77 -10.65 7.47
C VAL A 190 3.62 -11.95 8.28
N GLU A 191 2.89 -11.92 9.40
CA GLU A 191 2.65 -13.12 10.20
C GLU A 191 1.68 -14.08 9.48
N LYS A 192 2.00 -15.38 9.48
CA LYS A 192 1.25 -16.42 8.76
C LYS A 192 -0.12 -16.74 9.36
N GLU A 193 -0.31 -16.50 10.66
CA GLU A 193 -1.54 -16.84 11.38
C GLU A 193 -2.19 -15.57 11.94
N VAL A 194 -2.90 -14.84 11.09
CA VAL A 194 -3.68 -13.70 11.54
C VAL A 194 -5.05 -14.18 11.97
N ARG A 195 -5.34 -14.11 13.27
CA ARG A 195 -6.73 -14.28 13.75
C ARG A 195 -7.57 -13.12 13.22
N PHE A 196 -8.72 -13.44 12.63
CA PHE A 196 -9.69 -12.42 12.24
C PHE A 196 -10.19 -11.68 13.48
N ALA A 197 -9.98 -10.38 13.48
CA ALA A 197 -10.52 -9.47 14.49
C ALA A 197 -11.43 -8.45 13.80
N PRO A 198 -12.51 -8.00 14.48
CA PRO A 198 -13.30 -6.88 14.00
C PRO A 198 -12.40 -5.69 13.68
N SER A 199 -12.60 -5.11 12.50
CA SER A 199 -11.72 -4.08 11.95
C SER A 199 -12.53 -3.09 11.11
N ALA A 200 -12.20 -1.80 11.21
CA ALA A 200 -12.83 -0.73 10.44
C ALA A 200 -12.17 -0.47 9.08
N LEU A 201 -11.12 -1.22 8.73
CA LEU A 201 -10.37 -1.09 7.48
C LEU A 201 -11.28 -1.32 6.27
N GLU A 202 -10.94 -0.77 5.10
CA GLU A 202 -11.78 -0.90 3.90
C GLU A 202 -11.71 -2.28 3.28
N SER A 203 -10.51 -2.85 3.16
CA SER A 203 -10.36 -4.24 2.71
C SER A 203 -9.22 -4.95 3.43
N ARG A 204 -9.27 -6.28 3.40
CA ARG A 204 -8.23 -7.19 3.87
C ARG A 204 -7.89 -8.17 2.77
N TRP A 205 -6.60 -8.27 2.49
CA TRP A 205 -6.01 -9.13 1.49
C TRP A 205 -5.05 -10.10 2.16
N ARG A 206 -5.01 -11.35 1.69
CA ARG A 206 -3.97 -12.31 2.04
C ARG A 206 -3.15 -12.65 0.81
N ILE A 207 -1.84 -12.52 0.93
CA ILE A 207 -0.87 -12.72 -0.15
C ILE A 207 0.15 -13.73 0.33
N ASP A 208 0.09 -14.92 -0.25
CA ASP A 208 1.01 -16.02 0.06
C ASP A 208 1.82 -16.42 -1.16
N SER A 209 3.06 -16.82 -0.92
CA SER A 209 3.91 -17.37 -1.98
C SER A 209 3.31 -18.68 -2.49
N GLU A 210 3.17 -18.79 -3.81
CA GLU A 210 2.72 -20.00 -4.49
C GLU A 210 3.94 -20.61 -5.22
N PRO A 211 4.09 -21.94 -5.29
CA PRO A 211 5.16 -22.56 -6.06
C PRO A 211 5.14 -22.05 -7.51
N ALA A 212 6.22 -21.40 -7.91
CA ALA A 212 6.41 -20.96 -9.28
C ALA A 212 6.92 -22.12 -10.15
N VAL A 213 6.50 -22.16 -11.41
CA VAL A 213 6.94 -23.18 -12.38
C VAL A 213 8.40 -22.93 -12.82
N ASP A 214 8.85 -21.67 -12.78
CA ASP A 214 10.25 -21.26 -12.92
C ASP A 214 10.63 -20.21 -11.85
N LEU A 215 11.92 -19.96 -11.66
CA LEU A 215 12.43 -18.97 -10.70
C LEU A 215 12.38 -17.52 -11.22
N VAL A 216 11.99 -17.31 -12.47
CA VAL A 216 12.02 -16.02 -13.19
C VAL A 216 10.65 -15.32 -13.12
N CYS A 217 9.60 -16.07 -12.82
CA CYS A 217 8.22 -15.62 -12.74
C CYS A 217 7.64 -15.99 -11.37
N PRO A 218 8.00 -15.27 -10.29
CA PRO A 218 7.45 -15.54 -8.98
C PRO A 218 5.93 -15.39 -8.99
N ARG A 219 5.25 -16.29 -8.27
CA ARG A 219 3.80 -16.37 -8.16
C ARG A 219 3.32 -16.19 -6.74
N TRP A 220 2.19 -15.53 -6.62
CA TRP A 220 1.51 -15.33 -5.35
C TRP A 220 0.03 -15.63 -5.48
N ARG A 221 -0.49 -16.30 -4.47
CA ARG A 221 -1.93 -16.41 -4.26
C ARG A 221 -2.40 -15.15 -3.54
N VAL A 222 -3.26 -14.39 -4.19
CA VAL A 222 -3.89 -13.18 -3.65
C VAL A 222 -5.35 -13.49 -3.35
N VAL A 223 -5.78 -13.32 -2.10
CA VAL A 223 -7.16 -13.56 -1.65
C VAL A 223 -7.72 -12.24 -1.10
N LEU A 224 -8.90 -11.83 -1.55
CA LEU A 224 -9.64 -10.72 -0.93
C LEU A 224 -10.51 -11.28 0.20
N GLU A 225 -9.95 -11.38 1.40
CA GLU A 225 -10.62 -11.99 2.56
C GLU A 225 -11.83 -11.18 3.05
N ARG A 226 -11.76 -9.85 2.90
CA ARG A 226 -12.86 -8.95 3.27
C ARG A 226 -12.80 -7.67 2.47
N CYS A 227 -13.95 -7.18 2.05
CA CYS A 227 -14.12 -5.83 1.54
C CYS A 227 -15.39 -5.20 2.14
N ARG A 228 -15.36 -3.93 2.51
CA ARG A 228 -16.56 -3.21 2.93
C ARG A 228 -17.50 -3.10 1.72
N GLY A 229 -18.70 -3.68 1.83
CA GLY A 229 -19.68 -3.65 0.74
C GLY A 229 -19.40 -4.64 -0.40
N GLY A 230 -18.47 -5.60 -0.23
CA GLY A 230 -18.05 -6.54 -1.28
C GLY A 230 -17.82 -8.00 -0.85
N VAL A 231 -17.49 -8.81 -1.87
CA VAL A 231 -17.62 -10.28 -2.07
C VAL A 231 -17.00 -11.21 -1.00
N HIS A 232 -17.45 -12.48 -0.99
CA HIS A 232 -16.88 -13.58 -0.20
C HIS A 232 -15.64 -14.20 -0.87
N GLU A 233 -14.45 -13.85 -0.35
CA GLU A 233 -13.16 -14.55 -0.51
C GLU A 233 -12.73 -14.97 -1.94
N PRO A 234 -12.87 -14.14 -3.00
CA PRO A 234 -12.29 -14.46 -4.29
C PRO A 234 -10.77 -14.52 -4.19
N TYR A 235 -10.14 -15.34 -5.06
CA TYR A 235 -8.70 -15.43 -5.13
C TYR A 235 -8.15 -15.49 -6.55
N TRP A 236 -6.90 -15.05 -6.67
CA TRP A 236 -6.15 -15.00 -7.91
C TRP A 236 -4.77 -15.57 -7.70
N ILE A 237 -4.22 -16.15 -8.76
CA ILE A 237 -2.78 -16.38 -8.85
C ILE A 237 -2.21 -15.24 -9.69
N VAL A 238 -1.36 -14.45 -9.05
CA VAL A 238 -0.67 -13.31 -9.67
C VAL A 238 0.77 -13.70 -9.91
N GLU A 239 1.24 -13.46 -11.13
CA GLU A 239 2.62 -13.64 -11.53
C GLU A 239 3.25 -12.27 -11.80
N ARG A 240 4.56 -12.11 -11.52
CA ARG A 240 5.32 -10.94 -11.96
C ARG A 240 6.31 -11.33 -13.04
N ASP A 241 6.21 -10.70 -14.20
CA ASP A 241 7.23 -10.75 -15.25
C ASP A 241 8.39 -9.86 -14.82
N GLU A 242 9.51 -10.44 -14.40
CA GLU A 242 10.70 -9.68 -13.98
C GLU A 242 11.32 -8.84 -15.10
N THR A 243 11.10 -9.21 -16.35
CA THR A 243 11.64 -8.51 -17.53
C THR A 243 10.91 -7.20 -17.79
N LYS A 244 9.59 -7.17 -17.55
CA LYS A 244 8.74 -5.99 -17.75
C LYS A 244 8.41 -5.26 -16.46
N GLY A 245 8.64 -5.89 -15.31
CA GLY A 245 8.24 -5.38 -14.00
C GLY A 245 6.72 -5.30 -13.83
N HIS A 246 5.96 -6.03 -14.66
CA HIS A 246 4.50 -6.00 -14.68
C HIS A 246 3.93 -7.21 -13.94
N PHE A 247 2.80 -6.99 -13.28
CA PHE A 247 2.01 -8.04 -12.69
C PHE A 247 0.95 -8.51 -13.70
N ALA A 248 0.63 -9.80 -13.67
CA ALA A 248 -0.44 -10.38 -14.45
C ALA A 248 -1.20 -11.43 -13.64
N VAL A 249 -2.52 -11.49 -13.82
CA VAL A 249 -3.34 -12.58 -13.28
C VAL A 249 -3.23 -13.77 -14.23
N VAL A 250 -2.71 -14.89 -13.74
CA VAL A 250 -2.60 -16.14 -14.51
C VAL A 250 -3.76 -17.09 -14.24
N THR A 251 -4.43 -16.95 -13.08
CA THR A 251 -5.68 -17.66 -12.80
C THR A 251 -6.55 -16.82 -11.87
N ALA A 252 -7.86 -16.82 -12.12
CA ALA A 252 -8.86 -16.15 -11.30
C ALA A 252 -9.91 -17.17 -10.86
N PHE A 253 -10.34 -17.12 -9.60
CA PHE A 253 -11.41 -17.95 -9.06
C PHE A 253 -12.27 -17.15 -8.10
N GLY A 254 -13.56 -17.05 -8.42
CA GLY A 254 -14.57 -16.32 -7.64
C GLY A 254 -15.51 -15.58 -8.60
N ASP A 255 -16.79 -15.94 -8.54
CA ASP A 255 -17.92 -15.25 -9.17
C ASP A 255 -18.64 -14.39 -8.12
#